data_AF-A0A7U9RAF8-F1
#
_entry.id   AF-A0A7U9RAF8-F1
#
_cell.length_a   1.000
_cell.length_b   1.000
_cell.length_c   1.000
_cell.angle_alpha   90.00
_cell.angle_beta   90.00
_cell.angle_gamma   90.00
#
_symmetry.space_group_name_H-M   'P 1'
#
loop_
_entity.id
_entity.type
_entity.pdbx_description
1 polymer ?
#
loop_
_entity_poly.entity_id
_entity_poly.type
_entity_poly.pdbx_seq_one_letter_code
_entity_poly.pdbx_strand_id
1 'polypeptide(L)'
;MSEVFREIKESLTMRQVAEHLGFPVNRSGFILSPFGKEKTASCKLYRNSYYDFSAAAGGDLIKFTAAILNINNWEACQYLVQAFSLPISLSGGADRREEIERRQREQQRQEERKQEFRTALSGEIDSLKRWADIYRTAIEKRLYEPFSAMWGYCINELQKAEYKLDILCTADQGAYRRMKPDVVAGLSSDRPQWLLDALAILAEDGAFQATQSELTEIQVQRDFELLERQPGKDRICSIPW
;
A
#
# COMPACT_ATOMS: atom_id res chain seq x y z
N MET A 1 13.85 2.16 15.45
CA MET A 1 14.52 0.89 15.84
C MET A 1 14.48 0.81 17.35
N SER A 2 13.95 -0.26 17.92
CA SER A 2 13.74 -0.31 19.38
C SER A 2 15.07 -0.43 20.13
N GLU A 3 15.27 0.38 21.16
CA GLU A 3 16.47 0.44 22.02
C GLU A 3 17.01 -0.95 22.41
N VAL A 4 16.10 -1.88 22.76
CA VAL A 4 16.38 -3.29 23.09
C VAL A 4 17.24 -4.01 22.04
N PHE A 5 17.01 -3.75 20.75
CA PHE A 5 17.76 -4.43 19.67
C PHE A 5 19.20 -3.92 19.59
N ARG A 6 19.43 -2.67 19.96
CA ARG A 6 20.77 -2.09 20.01
C ARG A 6 21.52 -2.62 21.23
N GLU A 7 20.89 -2.58 22.40
CA GLU A 7 21.50 -3.07 23.65
C GLU A 7 21.93 -4.54 23.57
N ILE A 8 21.09 -5.43 22.99
CA ILE A 8 21.45 -6.84 22.79
C ILE A 8 22.67 -6.96 21.84
N LYS A 9 22.69 -6.15 20.76
CA LYS A 9 23.80 -6.17 19.78
C LYS A 9 25.11 -5.60 20.31
N GLU A 10 25.04 -4.73 21.29
CA GLU A 10 26.22 -4.18 21.97
C GLU A 10 26.72 -5.10 23.09
N SER A 11 25.80 -5.86 23.73
CA SER A 11 26.11 -6.75 24.84
C SER A 11 26.67 -8.12 24.40
N LEU A 12 26.27 -8.61 23.22
CA LEU A 12 26.63 -9.94 22.73
C LEU A 12 27.42 -9.90 21.43
N THR A 13 28.29 -10.89 21.25
CA THR A 13 28.97 -11.15 19.99
C THR A 13 28.35 -12.34 19.26
N MET A 14 28.44 -12.36 17.92
CA MET A 14 27.96 -13.51 17.13
C MET A 14 28.61 -14.82 17.55
N ARG A 15 29.88 -14.77 17.96
CA ARG A 15 30.60 -15.97 18.39
C ARG A 15 29.94 -16.59 19.62
N GLN A 16 29.62 -15.79 20.64
CA GLN A 16 28.93 -16.26 21.84
C GLN A 16 27.57 -16.86 21.49
N VAL A 17 26.81 -16.20 20.62
CA VAL A 17 25.49 -16.67 20.18
C VAL A 17 25.58 -17.98 19.40
N ALA A 18 26.52 -18.09 18.46
CA ALA A 18 26.70 -19.29 17.65
C ALA A 18 27.15 -20.49 18.50
N GLU A 19 28.13 -20.30 19.39
CA GLU A 19 28.61 -21.35 20.28
C GLU A 19 27.50 -21.81 21.25
N HIS A 20 26.70 -20.88 21.78
CA HIS A 20 25.55 -21.20 22.64
C HIS A 20 24.48 -22.01 21.92
N LEU A 21 24.20 -21.70 20.65
CA LEU A 21 23.26 -22.45 19.79
C LEU A 21 23.83 -23.77 19.25
N GLY A 22 25.02 -24.19 19.70
CA GLY A 22 25.62 -25.48 19.36
C GLY A 22 26.47 -25.49 18.09
N PHE A 23 26.86 -24.32 17.57
CA PHE A 23 27.73 -24.20 16.40
C PHE A 23 29.17 -23.89 16.81
N PRO A 24 30.09 -24.90 16.78
CA PRO A 24 31.47 -24.69 17.16
C PRO A 24 32.19 -23.81 16.13
N VAL A 25 32.81 -22.73 16.61
CA VAL A 25 33.51 -21.74 15.77
C VAL A 25 34.98 -22.13 15.61
N ASN A 26 35.43 -22.24 14.36
CA ASN A 26 36.83 -22.55 14.09
C ASN A 26 37.76 -21.35 14.33
N ARG A 27 39.09 -21.57 14.31
CA ARG A 27 40.09 -20.52 14.52
C ARG A 27 39.98 -19.35 13.53
N SER A 28 39.47 -19.61 12.33
CA SER A 28 39.26 -18.62 11.29
C SER A 28 37.92 -17.90 11.39
N GLY A 29 37.09 -18.18 12.40
CA GLY A 29 35.78 -17.57 12.60
C GLY A 29 34.68 -18.07 11.67
N PHE A 30 34.77 -19.33 11.22
CA PHE A 30 33.73 -19.98 10.43
C PHE A 30 33.05 -21.11 11.20
N ILE A 31 31.79 -21.35 10.85
CA ILE A 31 30.96 -22.48 11.25
C ILE A 31 30.47 -23.24 10.01
N LEU A 32 30.02 -24.48 10.20
CA LEU A 32 29.22 -25.18 9.19
C LEU A 32 27.94 -24.39 8.90
N SER A 33 27.43 -24.47 7.68
CA SER A 33 26.16 -23.83 7.34
C SER A 33 25.07 -24.30 8.33
N PRO A 34 24.37 -23.37 8.97
CA PRO A 34 23.22 -23.72 9.79
C PRO A 34 21.97 -24.05 8.97
N PHE A 35 21.93 -23.67 7.69
CA PHE A 35 20.75 -23.79 6.82
C PHE A 35 20.79 -25.02 5.90
N GLY A 36 21.96 -25.66 5.77
CA GLY A 36 22.16 -26.82 4.92
C GLY A 36 23.10 -27.85 5.55
N LYS A 37 23.01 -29.10 5.09
CA LYS A 37 23.96 -30.16 5.48
C LYS A 37 25.21 -30.05 4.61
N GLU A 38 26.25 -29.42 5.13
CA GLU A 38 27.54 -29.29 4.45
C GLU A 38 28.67 -29.85 5.29
N LYS A 39 29.68 -30.43 4.62
CA LYS A 39 30.89 -30.96 5.28
C LYS A 39 31.96 -29.90 5.51
N THR A 40 31.88 -28.79 4.78
CA THR A 40 32.87 -27.70 4.81
C THR A 40 32.26 -26.49 5.49
N ALA A 41 33.04 -25.79 6.32
CA ALA A 41 32.60 -24.57 6.97
C ALA A 41 32.44 -23.44 5.94
N SER A 42 31.19 -22.98 5.76
CA SER A 42 30.75 -22.04 4.73
C SER A 42 30.11 -20.78 5.30
N CYS A 43 29.87 -20.72 6.61
CA CYS A 43 29.28 -19.56 7.26
C CYS A 43 30.33 -18.79 8.06
N LYS A 44 30.59 -17.54 7.68
CA LYS A 44 31.53 -16.64 8.33
C LYS A 44 30.82 -15.85 9.43
N LEU A 45 31.41 -15.85 10.62
CA LEU A 45 31.00 -14.99 11.71
C LEU A 45 31.90 -13.75 11.77
N TYR A 46 31.27 -12.57 11.77
CA TYR A 46 31.87 -11.30 12.13
C TYR A 46 31.54 -10.97 13.58
N ARG A 47 31.92 -9.79 14.08
CA ARG A 47 31.66 -9.41 15.48
C ARG A 47 30.16 -9.43 15.82
N ASN A 48 29.35 -8.76 15.00
CA ASN A 48 27.92 -8.52 15.25
C ASN A 48 27.01 -9.01 14.10
N SER A 49 27.56 -9.70 13.11
CA SER A 49 26.84 -10.20 11.93
C SER A 49 27.42 -11.52 11.43
N TYR A 50 26.66 -12.23 10.62
CA TYR A 50 27.11 -13.43 9.94
C TYR A 50 26.76 -13.38 8.46
N TYR A 51 27.48 -14.17 7.68
CA TYR A 51 27.15 -14.42 6.29
C TYR A 51 27.44 -15.88 5.94
N ASP A 52 26.41 -16.58 5.47
CA ASP A 52 26.52 -17.93 4.94
C ASP A 52 26.65 -17.90 3.43
N PHE A 53 27.80 -18.36 2.93
CA PHE A 53 28.12 -18.34 1.50
C PHE A 53 27.36 -19.40 0.71
N SER A 54 26.95 -20.52 1.33
CA SER A 54 26.23 -21.56 0.60
C SER A 54 24.75 -21.26 0.44
N ALA A 55 24.12 -20.72 1.49
CA ALA A 55 22.70 -20.33 1.48
C ALA A 55 22.46 -18.89 0.98
N ALA A 56 23.51 -18.13 0.69
CA ALA A 56 23.45 -16.70 0.39
C ALA A 56 22.64 -15.91 1.45
N ALA A 57 22.79 -16.28 2.72
CA ALA A 57 21.99 -15.78 3.82
C ALA A 57 22.86 -15.00 4.81
N GLY A 58 22.55 -13.73 5.01
CA GLY A 58 23.25 -12.85 5.94
C GLY A 58 22.30 -12.14 6.91
N GLY A 59 22.84 -11.78 8.07
CA GLY A 59 22.06 -11.15 9.13
C GLY A 59 22.88 -10.70 10.33
N ASP A 60 22.16 -10.16 11.31
CA ASP A 60 22.66 -9.91 12.66
C ASP A 60 22.42 -11.13 13.58
N LEU A 61 22.86 -11.04 14.83
CA LEU A 61 22.64 -12.07 15.86
C LEU A 61 21.17 -12.40 16.10
N ILE A 62 20.27 -11.42 16.01
CA ILE A 62 18.84 -11.65 16.23
C ILE A 62 18.25 -12.47 15.08
N LYS A 63 18.57 -12.09 13.84
CA LYS A 63 18.17 -12.79 12.63
C LYS A 63 18.79 -14.19 12.56
N PHE A 64 20.04 -14.35 13.02
CA PHE A 64 20.66 -15.66 13.17
C PHE A 64 19.83 -16.53 14.11
N THR A 65 19.63 -16.10 15.37
CA THR A 65 18.86 -16.85 16.37
C THR A 65 17.43 -17.15 15.91
N ALA A 66 16.75 -16.18 15.29
CA ALA A 66 15.42 -16.35 14.73
C ALA A 66 15.39 -17.44 13.65
N ALA A 67 16.38 -17.47 12.76
CA ALA A 67 16.46 -18.44 11.69
C ALA A 67 16.83 -19.86 12.18
N ILE A 68 17.70 -19.98 13.20
CA ILE A 68 18.06 -21.27 13.80
C ILE A 68 16.89 -21.89 14.57
N LEU A 69 16.21 -21.07 15.38
CA LEU A 69 15.12 -21.54 16.26
C LEU A 69 13.76 -21.55 15.55
N ASN A 70 13.69 -21.05 14.32
CA ASN A 70 12.47 -20.89 13.53
C ASN A 70 11.38 -20.10 14.28
N ILE A 71 11.77 -18.97 14.85
CA ILE A 71 10.93 -18.05 15.64
C ILE A 71 11.00 -16.63 15.06
N ASN A 72 10.12 -15.74 15.49
CA ASN A 72 10.21 -14.35 15.05
C ASN A 72 11.37 -13.60 15.74
N ASN A 73 11.78 -12.46 15.17
CA ASN A 73 12.89 -11.65 15.71
C ASN A 73 12.67 -11.18 17.16
N TRP A 74 11.42 -11.03 17.59
CA TRP A 74 11.12 -10.62 18.98
C TRP A 74 11.32 -11.77 19.96
N GLU A 75 10.81 -12.96 19.64
CA GLU A 75 11.05 -14.19 20.40
C GLU A 75 12.54 -14.51 20.47
N ALA A 76 13.29 -14.28 19.39
CA ALA A 76 14.74 -14.41 19.39
C ALA A 76 15.42 -13.43 20.37
N CYS A 77 14.94 -12.19 20.49
CA CYS A 77 15.43 -11.24 21.51
C CYS A 77 15.12 -11.73 22.92
N GLN A 78 13.90 -12.22 23.16
CA GLN A 78 13.50 -12.76 24.47
C GLN A 78 14.38 -13.95 24.87
N TYR A 79 14.62 -14.86 23.92
CA TYR A 79 15.51 -15.99 24.10
C TYR A 79 16.93 -15.54 24.44
N LEU A 80 17.51 -14.60 23.70
CA LEU A 80 18.89 -14.13 23.94
C LEU A 80 19.03 -13.46 25.31
N VAL A 81 18.07 -12.62 25.71
CA VAL A 81 18.08 -11.97 27.02
C VAL A 81 18.01 -13.02 28.15
N GLN A 82 17.16 -14.03 28.01
CA GLN A 82 17.03 -15.09 29.00
C GLN A 82 18.25 -16.02 29.04
N ALA A 83 18.76 -16.43 27.87
CA ALA A 83 19.87 -17.35 27.73
C ALA A 83 21.20 -16.78 28.26
N PHE A 84 21.43 -15.48 28.06
CA PHE A 84 22.64 -14.78 28.50
C PHE A 84 22.44 -13.97 29.79
N SER A 85 21.26 -14.07 30.42
CA SER A 85 20.91 -13.33 31.65
C SER A 85 21.21 -11.82 31.54
N LEU A 86 20.84 -11.21 30.40
CA LEU A 86 21.11 -9.79 30.17
C LEU A 86 20.16 -8.93 31.03
N PRO A 87 20.64 -7.83 31.64
CA PRO A 87 19.82 -6.94 32.47
C PRO A 87 18.93 -6.00 31.61
N ILE A 88 18.24 -6.55 30.61
CA ILE A 88 17.44 -5.81 29.64
C ILE A 88 15.96 -6.08 29.90
N SER A 89 15.19 -5.00 30.13
CA SER A 89 13.75 -5.11 30.35
C SER A 89 13.00 -5.29 29.02
N LEU A 90 12.44 -6.48 28.80
CA LEU A 90 11.65 -6.82 27.61
C LEU A 90 10.20 -6.32 27.73
N SER A 91 9.96 -5.05 28.07
CA SER A 91 8.60 -4.53 28.27
C SER A 91 7.86 -4.14 26.98
N GLY A 92 8.51 -4.19 25.81
CA GLY A 92 7.96 -3.66 24.55
C GLY A 92 7.42 -4.69 23.54
N GLY A 93 7.00 -5.88 23.98
CA GLY A 93 6.58 -6.98 23.09
C GLY A 93 5.10 -6.99 22.70
N ALA A 94 4.22 -6.72 23.67
CA ALA A 94 2.77 -6.66 23.46
C ALA A 94 2.40 -5.44 22.60
N ASP A 95 2.95 -4.28 22.95
CA ASP A 95 2.71 -2.99 22.28
C ASP A 95 3.02 -3.02 20.77
N ARG A 96 4.09 -3.73 20.37
CA ARG A 96 4.43 -3.89 18.94
C ARG A 96 3.55 -4.88 18.19
N ARG A 97 3.06 -5.94 18.84
CA ARG A 97 2.09 -6.85 18.21
C ARG A 97 0.79 -6.10 17.97
N GLU A 98 0.34 -5.34 18.96
CA GLU A 98 -0.84 -4.48 18.86
C GLU A 98 -0.67 -3.40 17.77
N GLU A 99 0.49 -2.77 17.64
CA GLU A 99 0.76 -1.78 16.59
C GLU A 99 0.74 -2.41 15.19
N ILE A 100 1.35 -3.59 15.03
CA ILE A 100 1.36 -4.33 13.75
C ILE A 100 -0.05 -4.77 13.37
N GLU A 101 -0.80 -5.33 14.32
CA GLU A 101 -2.20 -5.70 14.10
C GLU A 101 -3.06 -4.48 13.75
N ARG A 102 -2.83 -3.34 14.42
CA ARG A 102 -3.53 -2.08 14.13
C ARG A 102 -3.27 -1.63 12.70
N ARG A 103 -2.02 -1.60 12.25
CA ARG A 103 -1.68 -1.27 10.86
C ARG A 103 -2.27 -2.24 9.86
N GLN A 104 -2.24 -3.53 10.16
CA GLN A 104 -2.83 -4.55 9.28
C GLN A 104 -4.34 -4.36 9.15
N ARG A 105 -5.04 -4.14 10.27
CA ARG A 105 -6.49 -3.84 10.27
C ARG A 105 -6.80 -2.55 9.51
N GLU A 106 -5.97 -1.53 9.65
CA GLU A 106 -6.13 -0.26 8.93
C GLU A 106 -5.92 -0.43 7.42
N GLN A 107 -4.88 -1.15 7.01
CA GLN A 107 -4.67 -1.50 5.60
C GLN A 107 -5.82 -2.33 5.03
N GLN A 108 -6.35 -3.30 5.79
CA GLN A 108 -7.49 -4.09 5.37
C GLN A 108 -8.73 -3.23 5.17
N ARG A 109 -9.05 -2.35 6.13
CA ARG A 109 -10.17 -1.40 6.00
C ARG A 109 -10.01 -0.48 4.78
N GLN A 110 -8.81 0.01 4.51
CA GLN A 110 -8.54 0.84 3.34
C GLN A 110 -8.75 0.05 2.04
N GLU A 111 -8.32 -1.20 1.98
CA GLU A 111 -8.49 -2.04 0.78
C GLU A 111 -9.97 -2.42 0.56
N GLU A 112 -10.68 -2.78 1.62
CA GLU A 112 -12.13 -3.03 1.58
C GLU A 112 -12.87 -1.78 1.07
N ARG A 113 -12.53 -0.60 1.60
CA ARG A 113 -13.14 0.67 1.18
C ARG A 113 -12.86 1.01 -0.29
N LYS A 114 -11.64 0.73 -0.76
CA LYS A 114 -11.29 0.88 -2.19
C LYS A 114 -12.06 -0.09 -3.07
N GLN A 115 -12.24 -1.33 -2.60
CA GLN A 115 -12.98 -2.34 -3.33
C GLN A 115 -14.47 -1.99 -3.43
N GLU A 116 -15.08 -1.52 -2.34
CA GLU A 116 -16.45 -0.99 -2.32
C GLU A 116 -16.64 0.12 -3.37
N PHE A 117 -15.76 1.11 -3.37
CA PHE A 117 -15.79 2.20 -4.36
C PHE A 117 -15.67 1.67 -5.80
N ARG A 118 -14.72 0.76 -6.08
CA ARG A 118 -14.55 0.18 -7.42
C ARG A 118 -15.78 -0.60 -7.88
N THR A 119 -16.38 -1.38 -7.00
CA THR A 119 -17.59 -2.15 -7.30
C THR A 119 -18.77 -1.21 -7.58
N ALA A 120 -18.97 -0.17 -6.77
CA ALA A 120 -20.02 0.83 -7.00
C ALA A 120 -19.81 1.58 -8.32
N LEU A 121 -18.59 2.06 -8.58
CA LEU A 121 -18.24 2.74 -9.82
C LEU A 121 -18.52 1.88 -11.06
N SER A 122 -18.07 0.62 -11.05
CA SER A 122 -18.32 -0.29 -12.18
C SER A 122 -19.82 -0.57 -12.35
N GLY A 123 -20.54 -0.76 -11.25
CA GLY A 123 -21.98 -1.00 -11.27
C GLY A 123 -22.76 0.17 -11.87
N GLU A 124 -22.37 1.40 -11.50
CA GLU A 124 -23.01 2.61 -12.04
C GLU A 124 -22.72 2.80 -13.53
N ILE A 125 -21.48 2.61 -13.95
CA ILE A 125 -21.10 2.66 -15.37
C ILE A 125 -21.91 1.64 -16.19
N ASP A 126 -22.07 0.42 -15.69
CA ASP A 126 -22.85 -0.61 -16.36
C ASP A 126 -24.34 -0.29 -16.40
N SER A 127 -24.89 0.30 -15.33
CA SER A 127 -26.26 0.77 -15.27
C SER A 127 -26.52 1.87 -16.30
N LEU A 128 -25.68 2.91 -16.31
CA LEU A 128 -25.79 4.03 -17.23
C LEU A 128 -25.65 3.60 -18.69
N LYS A 129 -24.73 2.67 -19.00
CA LYS A 129 -24.61 2.09 -20.35
C LYS A 129 -25.90 1.40 -20.80
N ARG A 130 -26.49 0.56 -19.93
CA ARG A 130 -27.76 -0.13 -20.24
C ARG A 130 -28.88 0.88 -20.50
N TRP A 131 -29.00 1.90 -19.68
CA TRP A 131 -30.02 2.94 -19.86
C TRP A 131 -29.80 3.76 -21.13
N ALA A 132 -28.56 4.16 -21.41
CA ALA A 132 -28.21 4.84 -22.66
C ALA A 132 -28.59 4.00 -23.89
N ASP A 133 -28.30 2.70 -23.87
CA ASP A 133 -28.68 1.79 -24.96
C ASP A 133 -30.19 1.63 -25.10
N ILE A 134 -30.93 1.58 -23.99
CA ILE A 134 -32.41 1.54 -24.00
C ILE A 134 -32.97 2.82 -24.65
N TYR A 135 -32.50 4.00 -24.22
CA TYR A 135 -32.99 5.27 -24.77
C TYR A 135 -32.61 5.43 -26.23
N ARG A 136 -31.37 5.10 -26.61
CA ARG A 136 -30.91 5.12 -28.01
C ARG A 136 -31.77 4.20 -28.88
N THR A 137 -32.03 2.98 -28.42
CA THR A 137 -32.90 2.02 -29.12
C THR A 137 -34.33 2.54 -29.28
N ALA A 138 -34.89 3.18 -28.24
CA ALA A 138 -36.24 3.76 -28.29
C ALA A 138 -36.35 4.89 -29.31
N ILE A 139 -35.30 5.72 -29.42
CA ILE A 139 -35.21 6.81 -30.40
C ILE A 139 -35.03 6.26 -31.81
N GLU A 140 -34.11 5.32 -32.02
CA GLU A 140 -33.82 4.72 -33.33
C GLU A 140 -35.04 3.99 -33.91
N LYS A 141 -35.74 3.22 -33.07
CA LYS A 141 -36.97 2.50 -33.46
C LYS A 141 -38.20 3.41 -33.56
N ARG A 142 -38.05 4.71 -33.27
CA ARG A 142 -39.15 5.69 -33.27
C ARG A 142 -40.37 5.21 -32.49
N LEU A 143 -40.14 4.66 -31.29
CA LEU A 143 -41.23 4.16 -30.43
C LEU A 143 -42.20 5.27 -30.01
N TYR A 144 -41.72 6.51 -29.99
CA TYR A 144 -42.50 7.70 -29.66
C TYR A 144 -42.44 8.69 -30.82
N GLU A 145 -43.52 9.45 -31.00
CA GLU A 145 -43.61 10.50 -32.02
C GLU A 145 -42.56 11.60 -31.74
N PRO A 146 -41.85 12.10 -32.77
CA PRO A 146 -40.92 13.22 -32.61
C PRO A 146 -41.59 14.40 -31.90
N PHE A 147 -40.86 15.05 -31.00
CA PHE A 147 -41.33 16.18 -30.17
C PHE A 147 -42.47 15.86 -29.18
N SER A 148 -42.89 14.59 -29.05
CA SER A 148 -43.75 14.20 -27.93
C SER A 148 -43.02 14.34 -26.59
N ALA A 149 -43.78 14.44 -25.49
CA ALA A 149 -43.20 14.52 -24.14
C ALA A 149 -42.29 13.31 -23.83
N MET A 150 -42.68 12.11 -24.27
CA MET A 150 -41.92 10.89 -24.05
C MET A 150 -40.65 10.82 -24.92
N TRP A 151 -40.73 11.31 -26.16
CA TRP A 151 -39.55 11.45 -27.01
C TRP A 151 -38.54 12.43 -26.39
N GLY A 152 -39.01 13.59 -25.92
CA GLY A 152 -38.19 14.59 -25.24
C GLY A 152 -37.56 14.04 -23.95
N TYR A 153 -38.32 13.23 -23.20
CA TYR A 153 -37.81 12.51 -22.03
C TYR A 153 -36.65 11.57 -22.39
N CYS A 154 -36.82 10.70 -23.40
CA CYS A 154 -35.76 9.77 -23.82
C CYS A 154 -34.48 10.49 -24.26
N ILE A 155 -34.60 11.61 -24.98
CA ILE A 155 -33.45 12.41 -25.42
C ILE A 155 -32.73 13.03 -24.21
N ASN A 156 -33.48 13.61 -23.28
CA ASN A 156 -32.92 14.23 -22.09
C ASN A 156 -32.20 13.20 -21.19
N GLU A 157 -32.83 12.05 -20.96
CA GLU A 157 -32.23 11.00 -20.14
C GLU A 157 -31.03 10.34 -20.81
N LEU A 158 -31.04 10.19 -22.14
CA LEU A 158 -29.86 9.76 -22.89
C LEU A 158 -28.70 10.74 -22.69
N GLN A 159 -28.95 12.05 -22.86
CA GLN A 159 -27.92 13.07 -22.71
C GLN A 159 -27.35 13.11 -21.28
N LYS A 160 -28.20 12.97 -20.25
CA LYS A 160 -27.75 12.88 -18.85
C LYS A 160 -26.89 11.64 -18.62
N ALA A 161 -27.30 10.49 -19.13
CA ALA A 161 -26.56 9.24 -18.98
C ALA A 161 -25.19 9.31 -19.67
N GLU A 162 -25.13 9.86 -20.89
CA GLU A 162 -23.87 10.06 -21.62
C GLU A 162 -22.94 11.05 -20.91
N TYR A 163 -23.47 12.15 -20.38
CA TYR A 163 -22.69 13.11 -19.58
C TYR A 163 -22.08 12.48 -18.32
N LYS A 164 -22.86 11.69 -17.56
CA LYS A 164 -22.35 10.95 -16.40
C LYS A 164 -21.27 9.95 -16.82
N LEU A 165 -21.49 9.22 -17.92
CA LEU A 165 -20.50 8.27 -18.46
C LEU A 165 -19.19 8.95 -18.84
N ASP A 166 -19.23 10.13 -19.47
CA ASP A 166 -18.04 10.88 -19.85
C ASP A 166 -17.18 11.24 -18.63
N ILE A 167 -17.82 11.63 -17.52
CA ILE A 167 -17.15 11.91 -16.25
C ILE A 167 -16.57 10.63 -15.64
N LEU A 168 -17.39 9.60 -15.45
CA LEU A 168 -16.98 8.35 -14.80
C LEU A 168 -15.88 7.61 -15.57
N CYS A 169 -15.89 7.69 -16.91
CA CYS A 169 -14.89 7.07 -17.78
C CYS A 169 -13.69 7.97 -18.06
N THR A 170 -13.64 9.19 -17.51
CA THR A 170 -12.57 10.17 -17.71
C THR A 170 -12.32 10.52 -19.18
N ALA A 171 -13.40 10.70 -19.95
CA ALA A 171 -13.33 11.02 -21.37
C ALA A 171 -12.55 12.33 -21.62
N ASP A 172 -12.76 13.35 -20.78
CA ASP A 172 -12.00 14.59 -20.82
C ASP A 172 -10.72 14.51 -19.96
N GLN A 173 -9.63 14.06 -20.59
CA GLN A 173 -8.31 14.02 -19.95
C GLN A 173 -7.70 15.41 -19.69
N GLY A 174 -8.22 16.46 -20.33
CA GLY A 174 -7.81 17.84 -20.12
C GLY A 174 -8.35 18.38 -18.80
N ALA A 175 -9.64 18.20 -18.54
CA ALA A 175 -10.30 18.55 -17.29
C ALA A 175 -9.74 17.73 -16.11
N TYR A 176 -9.48 16.44 -16.32
CA TYR A 176 -8.95 15.54 -15.28
C TYR A 176 -7.46 15.24 -15.48
N ARG A 177 -6.64 16.29 -15.48
CA ARG A 177 -5.19 16.16 -15.67
C ARG A 177 -4.58 15.27 -14.59
N ARG A 178 -3.95 14.17 -15.00
CA ARG A 178 -3.18 13.31 -14.09
C ARG A 178 -1.87 13.99 -13.75
N MET A 179 -1.60 14.13 -12.46
CA MET A 179 -0.36 14.68 -11.94
C MET A 179 0.66 13.56 -11.69
N LYS A 180 1.95 13.83 -11.97
CA LYS A 180 3.04 12.88 -11.70
C LYS A 180 3.14 12.70 -10.18
N PRO A 181 3.21 11.45 -9.68
CA PRO A 181 3.35 11.19 -8.25
C PRO A 181 4.63 11.83 -7.74
N ASP A 182 4.56 12.45 -6.56
CA ASP A 182 5.72 12.94 -5.85
C ASP A 182 5.88 12.10 -4.58
N VAL A 183 6.74 11.09 -4.67
CA VAL A 183 7.03 10.15 -3.58
C VAL A 183 7.71 10.86 -2.42
N VAL A 184 8.42 11.97 -2.66
CA VAL A 184 9.14 12.74 -1.63
C VAL A 184 8.16 13.59 -0.81
N ALA A 185 7.13 14.14 -1.45
CA ALA A 185 6.05 14.88 -0.80
C ALA A 185 4.91 13.98 -0.27
N GLY A 186 4.96 12.67 -0.51
CA GLY A 186 3.92 11.72 -0.10
C GLY A 186 2.64 11.79 -0.93
N LEU A 187 2.69 12.36 -2.14
CA LEU A 187 1.53 12.57 -3.01
C LEU A 187 1.30 11.35 -3.91
N SER A 188 0.20 10.64 -3.67
CA SER A 188 -0.32 9.59 -4.55
C SER A 188 -0.70 10.18 -5.92
N SER A 189 -0.37 9.51 -7.03
CA SER A 189 -0.79 9.97 -8.36
C SER A 189 -2.22 9.56 -8.64
N ASP A 190 -3.15 10.47 -8.38
CA ASP A 190 -4.56 10.31 -8.69
C ASP A 190 -5.14 11.58 -9.35
N ARG A 191 -6.38 11.51 -9.81
CA ARG A 191 -7.12 12.64 -10.38
C ARG A 191 -8.11 13.13 -9.32
N PRO A 192 -7.73 14.03 -8.40
CA PRO A 192 -8.57 14.37 -7.25
C PRO A 192 -9.86 15.08 -7.66
N GLN A 193 -9.82 15.93 -8.69
CA GLN A 193 -11.03 16.55 -9.25
C GLN A 193 -12.00 15.50 -9.82
N TRP A 194 -11.49 14.53 -10.59
CA TRP A 194 -12.32 13.43 -11.09
C TRP A 194 -12.94 12.62 -9.96
N LEU A 195 -12.17 12.35 -8.90
CA LEU A 195 -12.65 11.57 -7.78
C LEU A 195 -13.83 12.28 -7.08
N LEU A 196 -13.76 13.60 -6.91
CA LEU A 196 -14.87 14.39 -6.37
C LEU A 196 -16.12 14.33 -7.27
N ASP A 197 -15.95 14.50 -8.58
CA ASP A 197 -17.07 14.50 -9.52
C ASP A 197 -17.70 13.10 -9.64
N ALA A 198 -16.89 12.04 -9.64
CA ALA A 198 -17.35 10.66 -9.60
C ALA A 198 -18.10 10.35 -8.29
N LEU A 199 -17.58 10.78 -7.14
CA LEU A 199 -18.25 10.61 -5.85
C LEU A 199 -19.57 11.39 -5.77
N ALA A 200 -19.65 12.56 -6.39
CA ALA A 200 -20.89 13.33 -6.48
C ALA A 200 -21.97 12.59 -7.27
N ILE A 201 -21.62 12.04 -8.45
CA ILE A 201 -22.53 11.22 -9.27
C ILE A 201 -22.99 9.98 -8.52
N LEU A 202 -22.05 9.24 -7.92
CA LEU A 202 -22.38 8.02 -7.18
C LEU A 202 -23.25 8.30 -5.94
N ALA A 203 -23.09 9.47 -5.32
CA ALA A 203 -23.94 9.89 -4.21
C ALA A 203 -25.34 10.32 -4.67
N GLU A 204 -25.45 11.02 -5.81
CA GLU A 204 -26.72 11.40 -6.43
C GLU A 204 -27.56 10.16 -6.78
N ASP A 205 -26.92 9.14 -7.36
CA ASP A 205 -27.57 7.89 -7.78
C ASP A 205 -27.71 6.87 -6.63
N GLY A 206 -27.18 7.19 -5.43
CA GLY A 206 -27.25 6.35 -4.24
C GLY A 206 -26.40 5.09 -4.27
N ALA A 207 -25.47 4.98 -5.24
CA ALA A 207 -24.59 3.84 -5.42
C ALA A 207 -23.44 3.80 -4.41
N PHE A 208 -22.93 4.96 -3.98
CA PHE A 208 -21.85 5.06 -3.01
C PHE A 208 -21.88 6.40 -2.27
N GLN A 209 -21.63 6.38 -0.96
CA GLN A 209 -21.55 7.58 -0.14
C GLN A 209 -20.18 7.69 0.54
N ALA A 210 -19.44 8.72 0.14
CA ALA A 210 -18.23 9.14 0.85
C ALA A 210 -18.58 9.89 2.14
N THR A 211 -17.75 9.69 3.15
CA THR A 211 -17.81 10.46 4.40
C THR A 211 -17.32 11.90 4.19
N GLN A 212 -17.77 12.81 5.04
CA GLN A 212 -17.34 14.22 4.95
C GLN A 212 -15.84 14.40 5.16
N SER A 213 -15.22 13.54 5.99
CA SER A 213 -13.76 13.53 6.17
C SER A 213 -13.03 13.13 4.89
N GLU A 214 -13.49 12.07 4.21
CA GLU A 214 -12.91 11.62 2.93
C GLU A 214 -13.01 12.74 1.87
N LEU A 215 -14.17 13.40 1.76
CA LEU A 215 -14.37 14.51 0.81
C LEU A 215 -13.46 15.69 1.11
N THR A 216 -13.31 16.06 2.38
CA THR A 216 -12.45 17.18 2.79
C THR A 216 -10.99 16.88 2.47
N GLU A 217 -10.52 15.65 2.72
CA GLU A 217 -9.15 15.24 2.41
C GLU A 217 -8.87 15.30 0.90
N ILE A 218 -9.81 14.81 0.07
CA ILE A 218 -9.68 14.86 -1.39
C ILE A 218 -9.71 16.30 -1.91
N GLN A 219 -10.54 17.18 -1.31
CA GLN A 219 -10.59 18.61 -1.67
C GLN A 219 -9.29 19.33 -1.35
N VAL A 220 -8.72 19.09 -0.16
CA VAL A 220 -7.41 19.65 0.23
C VAL A 220 -6.33 19.18 -0.73
N GLN A 221 -6.31 17.89 -1.08
CA GLN A 221 -5.36 17.34 -2.05
C GLN A 221 -5.53 17.98 -3.44
N ARG A 222 -6.77 18.17 -3.91
CA ARG A 222 -7.06 18.87 -5.16
C ARG A 222 -6.54 20.30 -5.14
N ASP A 223 -6.86 21.06 -4.09
CA ASP A 223 -6.53 22.48 -4.00
C ASP A 223 -5.01 22.67 -3.94
N PHE A 224 -4.31 21.79 -3.21
CA PHE A 224 -2.85 21.72 -3.22
C PHE A 224 -2.29 21.48 -4.63
N GLU A 225 -2.83 20.49 -5.36
CA GLU A 225 -2.36 20.15 -6.71
C GLU A 225 -2.64 21.23 -7.76
N LEU A 226 -3.72 22.01 -7.61
CA LEU A 226 -4.13 23.06 -8.54
C LEU A 226 -3.50 24.43 -8.23
N LEU A 227 -3.37 24.80 -6.96
CA LEU A 227 -2.99 26.16 -6.55
C LEU A 227 -1.53 26.30 -6.12
N GLU A 228 -0.97 25.26 -5.47
CA GLU A 228 0.34 25.39 -4.81
C GLU A 228 1.49 24.79 -5.61
N ARG A 229 1.22 23.88 -6.56
CA ARG A 229 2.26 23.26 -7.38
C ARG A 229 2.82 24.25 -8.40
N GLN A 230 4.05 24.74 -8.20
CA GLN A 230 4.70 25.65 -9.14
C GLN A 230 5.30 24.90 -10.35
N PRO A 231 4.81 25.13 -11.59
CA PRO A 231 5.40 24.55 -12.79
C PRO A 231 6.85 25.04 -12.94
N GLY A 232 7.82 24.12 -12.97
CA GLY A 232 9.26 24.42 -13.11
C GLY A 232 10.09 24.24 -11.85
N LYS A 233 9.52 24.35 -10.65
CA LYS A 233 10.19 23.95 -9.38
C LYS A 233 10.03 22.46 -9.10
N ASP A 234 8.80 21.94 -9.26
CA ASP A 234 8.46 20.53 -8.98
C ASP A 234 8.31 19.68 -10.26
N ARG A 235 8.37 20.32 -11.43
CA ARG A 235 8.46 19.66 -12.74
C ARG A 235 9.77 20.05 -13.41
N ILE A 236 10.76 19.17 -13.35
CA ILE A 236 11.92 19.25 -14.23
C ILE A 236 11.57 18.48 -15.51
N CYS A 237 11.12 19.20 -16.54
CA CYS A 237 11.40 18.81 -17.91
C CYS A 237 12.14 19.97 -18.56
N SER A 238 13.46 19.88 -18.61
CA SER A 238 14.33 20.88 -19.22
C SER A 238 14.52 20.63 -20.72
N ILE A 239 13.46 20.19 -21.42
CA ILE A 239 13.53 19.94 -22.86
C ILE A 239 12.79 21.10 -23.56
N PRO A 240 13.51 21.95 -24.32
CA PRO A 240 12.93 23.12 -24.99
C PRO A 240 12.35 22.80 -26.37
N TRP A 241 11.88 21.56 -26.60
CA TRP A 241 11.14 21.15 -27.80
C TRP A 241 10.09 20.10 -27.46
#